data_AF-A0AAW6J2S3-F1
#
_entry.id   AF-A0AAW6J2S3-F1
#
_cell.length_a   1.000
_cell.length_b   1.000
_cell.length_c   1.000
_cell.angle_alpha   90.00
_cell.angle_beta   90.00
_cell.angle_gamma   90.00
#
_symmetry.space_group_name_H-M   'P 1'
#
loop_
_entity.id
_entity.type
_entity.pdbx_description
1 polymer ?
#
loop_
_entity_poly.entity_id
_entity_poly.type
_entity_poly.pdbx_seq_one_letter_code
_entity_poly.pdbx_strand_id
1 'polypeptide(L)'
;MDSGNTLLISILSGLFGALISAFLSFKVRVIAQNKMKKDLEHRIAYVYVSQLSFLVAANAWLQSFFEKIEAQVDTPIPENEFTFSHAISIIFEDMIRKNNSHSYENIVGFEGLVELHIDNLTKTYLTFEQQAELPKDALIFYQRYEKKLKNVVVIIKQFSSYLSNKEQFLKLDAIQIYQVIENIKLFLDSAGLLRTAMIMFGKINQAEANLMLEQQLQTIEKDILIAGENKVQLSKARQFLIREGAIKK
;
A
#
# COMPACT_ATOMS: atom_id res chain seq x y z
N MET A 1 56.11 3.00 58.05
CA MET A 1 55.32 2.98 56.80
C MET A 1 53.94 3.52 57.14
N ASP A 2 53.63 4.69 56.62
CA ASP A 2 52.59 5.59 57.11
C ASP A 2 51.16 5.14 56.79
N SER A 3 50.33 5.06 57.83
CA SER A 3 48.88 4.79 57.75
C SER A 3 48.11 5.77 56.86
N GLY A 4 48.62 7.00 56.69
CA GLY A 4 48.05 8.01 55.81
C GLY A 4 48.15 7.65 54.32
N ASN A 5 49.24 7.02 53.88
CA ASN A 5 49.38 6.58 52.49
C ASN A 5 48.45 5.39 52.17
N THR A 6 48.26 4.48 53.13
CA THR A 6 47.35 3.34 52.97
C THR A 6 45.89 3.77 52.87
N LEU A 7 45.47 4.78 53.65
CA LEU A 7 44.12 5.35 53.58
C LEU A 7 43.88 6.06 52.24
N LEU A 8 44.86 6.84 51.77
CA LEU A 8 44.78 7.61 50.52
C LEU A 8 44.74 6.66 49.30
N ILE A 9 45.54 5.58 49.32
CA ILE A 9 45.50 4.52 48.31
C ILE A 9 44.14 3.81 48.33
N SER A 10 43.58 3.50 49.51
CA SER A 10 42.26 2.86 49.62
C SER A 10 41.11 3.73 49.11
N ILE A 11 41.17 5.04 49.35
CA ILE A 11 40.18 6.00 48.84
C ILE A 11 40.29 6.12 47.33
N LEU A 12 41.52 6.26 46.79
CA LEU A 12 41.74 6.33 45.36
C LEU A 12 41.34 5.03 44.66
N SER A 13 41.70 3.85 45.19
CA SER A 13 41.30 2.56 44.62
C SER A 13 39.79 2.35 44.65
N GLY A 14 39.12 2.77 45.73
CA GLY A 14 37.66 2.76 45.82
C GLY A 14 36.99 3.70 44.80
N LEU A 15 37.55 4.90 44.62
CA LEU A 15 37.07 5.88 43.64
C LEU A 15 37.28 5.40 42.19
N PHE A 16 38.44 4.81 41.89
CA PHE A 16 38.73 4.20 40.58
C PHE A 16 37.81 3.01 40.31
N GLY A 17 37.58 2.14 41.29
CA GLY A 17 36.61 1.04 41.18
C GLY A 17 35.19 1.54 40.92
N ALA A 18 34.76 2.59 41.63
CA ALA A 18 33.45 3.22 41.42
C ALA A 18 33.32 3.86 40.04
N LEU A 19 34.35 4.55 39.54
CA LEU A 19 34.38 5.15 38.19
C LEU A 19 34.32 4.09 37.09
N ILE A 20 35.09 3.01 37.21
CA ILE A 20 35.05 1.90 36.25
C ILE A 20 33.67 1.23 36.25
N SER A 21 33.11 0.99 37.43
CA SER A 21 31.77 0.42 37.57
C SER A 21 30.68 1.32 36.98
N ALA A 22 30.75 2.63 37.21
CA ALA A 22 29.84 3.61 36.62
C ALA A 22 29.95 3.66 35.09
N PHE A 23 31.17 3.64 34.55
CA PHE A 23 31.42 3.61 33.10
C PHE A 23 30.88 2.33 32.45
N LEU A 24 31.12 1.16 33.05
CA LEU A 24 30.60 -0.12 32.55
C LEU A 24 29.07 -0.15 32.62
N SER A 25 28.49 0.31 33.72
CA SER A 25 27.03 0.41 33.89
C SER A 25 26.39 1.34 32.86
N PHE A 26 27.04 2.47 32.57
CA PHE A 26 26.62 3.38 31.50
C PHE A 26 26.69 2.69 30.13
N LYS A 27 27.80 2.03 29.79
CA LYS A 27 27.91 1.29 28.52
C LYS A 27 26.85 0.22 28.37
N VAL A 28 26.59 -0.58 29.41
CA VAL A 28 25.55 -1.61 29.39
C VAL A 28 24.18 -0.99 29.17
N ARG A 29 23.86 0.12 29.86
CA ARG A 29 22.60 0.84 29.70
C ARG A 29 22.43 1.37 28.27
N VAL A 30 23.46 1.98 27.69
CA VAL A 30 23.44 2.46 26.31
C VAL A 30 23.26 1.31 25.32
N ILE A 31 23.93 0.18 25.52
CA ILE A 31 23.76 -1.01 24.68
C ILE A 31 22.33 -1.55 24.79
N ALA A 32 21.78 -1.64 26.00
CA ALA A 32 20.41 -2.10 26.24
C ALA A 32 19.38 -1.17 25.59
N GLN A 33 19.53 0.15 25.74
CA GLN A 33 18.67 1.14 25.09
C GLN A 33 18.75 1.06 23.56
N ASN A 34 19.95 0.92 23.01
CA ASN A 34 20.14 0.74 21.56
C ASN A 34 19.53 -0.56 21.05
N LYS A 35 19.57 -1.64 21.83
CA LYS A 35 18.92 -2.90 21.50
C LYS A 35 17.39 -2.74 21.50
N MET A 36 16.82 -2.16 22.56
CA MET A 36 15.38 -1.90 22.63
C MET A 36 14.90 -1.02 21.48
N LYS A 37 15.66 0.02 21.11
CA LYS A 37 15.36 0.87 19.97
C LYS A 37 15.34 0.09 18.65
N LYS A 38 16.36 -0.75 18.40
CA LYS A 38 16.42 -1.59 17.19
C LYS A 38 15.29 -2.62 17.14
N ASP A 39 14.93 -3.21 18.28
CA ASP A 39 13.83 -4.18 18.37
C ASP A 39 12.46 -3.52 18.09
N LEU A 40 12.32 -2.22 18.41
CA LEU A 40 11.14 -1.43 18.07
C LEU A 40 11.11 -1.06 16.59
N GLU A 41 12.22 -0.52 16.05
CA GLU A 41 12.38 -0.20 14.62
C GLU A 41 12.08 -1.42 13.73
N HIS A 42 12.61 -2.59 14.10
CA HIS A 42 12.35 -3.85 13.39
C HIS A 42 10.86 -4.25 13.41
N ARG A 43 10.20 -4.17 14.58
CA ARG A 43 8.78 -4.51 14.71
C ARG A 43 7.87 -3.61 13.89
N ILE A 44 8.13 -2.30 13.88
CA ILE A 44 7.37 -1.34 13.08
C ILE A 44 7.59 -1.62 11.60
N ALA A 45 8.85 -1.78 11.19
CA ALA A 45 9.17 -2.11 9.80
C ALA A 45 8.48 -3.41 9.35
N TYR A 46 8.42 -4.43 10.21
CA TYR A 46 7.76 -5.71 9.91
C TYR A 46 6.27 -5.53 9.63
N VAL A 47 5.56 -4.81 10.49
CA VAL A 47 4.13 -4.51 10.31
C VAL A 47 3.91 -3.75 9.00
N TYR A 48 4.77 -2.77 8.70
CA TYR A 48 4.69 -2.00 7.47
C TYR A 48 4.99 -2.82 6.22
N VAL A 49 5.98 -3.71 6.26
CA VAL A 49 6.25 -4.62 5.14
C VAL A 49 5.05 -5.52 4.90
N SER A 50 4.39 -6.03 5.95
CA SER A 50 3.16 -6.80 5.80
C SER A 50 2.05 -6.00 5.12
N GLN A 51 1.80 -4.77 5.55
CA GLN A 51 0.74 -3.91 4.98
C GLN A 51 1.04 -3.51 3.54
N LEU A 52 2.28 -3.07 3.27
CA LEU A 52 2.70 -2.62 1.93
C LEU A 52 2.79 -3.78 0.94
N SER A 53 3.01 -5.01 1.41
CA SER A 53 3.04 -6.20 0.54
C SER A 53 1.72 -6.41 -0.18
N PHE A 54 0.58 -6.05 0.41
CA PHE A 54 -0.70 -6.07 -0.29
C PHE A 54 -0.73 -5.09 -1.47
N LEU A 55 -0.27 -3.84 -1.28
CA LEU A 55 -0.24 -2.84 -2.35
C LEU A 55 0.70 -3.24 -3.49
N VAL A 56 1.86 -3.81 -3.14
CA VAL A 56 2.82 -4.32 -4.14
C VAL A 56 2.26 -5.54 -4.87
N ALA A 57 1.58 -6.45 -4.18
CA ALA A 57 0.90 -7.58 -4.79
C ALA A 57 -0.22 -7.13 -5.74
N ALA A 58 -1.03 -6.14 -5.34
CA ALA A 58 -2.07 -5.57 -6.17
C ALA A 58 -1.51 -4.93 -7.45
N ASN A 59 -0.37 -4.23 -7.35
CA ASN A 59 0.32 -3.68 -8.51
C ASN A 59 0.80 -4.78 -9.47
N ALA A 60 1.46 -5.82 -8.94
CA ALA A 60 1.95 -6.94 -9.73
C ALA A 60 0.80 -7.69 -10.43
N TRP A 61 -0.31 -7.90 -9.71
CA TRP A 61 -1.51 -8.51 -10.28
C TRP A 61 -2.11 -7.65 -11.41
N LEU A 62 -2.24 -6.33 -11.21
CA LEU A 62 -2.75 -5.39 -12.23
C LEU A 62 -1.88 -5.38 -13.49
N GLN A 63 -0.56 -5.38 -13.33
CA GLN A 63 0.39 -5.46 -14.45
C GLN A 63 0.20 -6.75 -15.24
N SER A 64 0.20 -7.91 -14.58
CA SER A 64 -0.03 -9.22 -15.22
C SER A 64 -1.42 -9.29 -15.89
N PHE A 65 -2.45 -8.69 -15.28
CA PHE A 65 -3.78 -8.61 -15.88
C PHE A 65 -3.78 -7.79 -17.17
N PHE A 66 -3.13 -6.62 -17.16
CA PHE A 66 -3.02 -5.75 -18.33
C PHE A 66 -2.19 -6.39 -19.45
N GLU A 67 -1.07 -7.04 -19.13
CA GLU A 67 -0.27 -7.80 -20.11
C GLU A 67 -1.10 -8.91 -20.79
N LYS A 68 -1.94 -9.62 -20.03
CA LYS A 68 -2.84 -10.64 -20.58
C LYS A 68 -3.92 -10.07 -21.48
N ILE A 69 -4.42 -8.87 -21.19
CA ILE A 69 -5.39 -8.18 -22.06
C ILE A 69 -4.68 -7.71 -23.33
N GLU A 70 -3.52 -7.08 -23.21
CA GLU A 70 -2.75 -6.57 -24.34
C GLU A 70 -2.38 -7.69 -25.32
N ALA A 71 -2.01 -8.87 -24.82
CA ALA A 71 -1.75 -10.06 -25.64
C ALA A 71 -2.98 -10.59 -26.41
N GLN A 72 -4.20 -10.18 -26.06
CA GLN A 72 -5.44 -10.56 -26.75
C GLN A 72 -5.87 -9.53 -27.80
N VAL A 73 -5.18 -8.39 -27.92
CA VAL A 73 -5.51 -7.36 -28.90
C VAL A 73 -4.83 -7.68 -30.24
N ASP A 74 -5.61 -7.78 -31.31
CA ASP A 74 -5.10 -8.12 -32.66
C ASP A 74 -4.07 -7.12 -33.21
N THR A 75 -4.13 -5.87 -32.75
CA THR A 75 -3.19 -4.81 -33.15
C THR A 75 -2.32 -4.43 -31.95
N PRO A 76 -1.00 -4.66 -32.02
CA PRO A 76 -0.11 -4.27 -30.93
C PRO A 76 -0.11 -2.75 -30.78
N ILE A 77 0.04 -2.29 -29.55
CA ILE A 77 0.13 -0.86 -29.24
C ILE A 77 1.45 -0.33 -29.81
N PRO A 78 1.45 0.76 -30.61
CA PRO A 78 2.67 1.32 -31.16
C PRO A 78 3.64 1.70 -30.06
N GLU A 79 4.82 1.08 -30.06
CA GLU A 79 5.88 1.40 -29.10
C GLU A 79 6.30 2.88 -29.23
N ASN A 80 6.39 3.57 -28.09
CA ASN A 80 6.83 4.97 -27.93
C ASN A 80 5.84 6.07 -28.37
N GLU A 81 4.65 5.76 -28.88
CA GLU A 81 3.64 6.78 -29.18
C GLU A 81 2.70 7.03 -27.99
N PHE A 82 2.18 5.95 -27.40
CA PHE A 82 1.30 6.01 -26.24
C PHE A 82 1.37 4.71 -25.44
N THR A 83 0.91 4.75 -24.19
CA THR A 83 0.89 3.60 -23.29
C THR A 83 -0.49 2.94 -23.25
N PHE A 84 -0.55 1.69 -22.78
CA PHE A 84 -1.82 0.99 -22.58
C PHE A 84 -2.84 1.76 -21.73
N SER A 85 -2.38 2.58 -20.77
CA SER A 85 -3.27 3.43 -19.98
C SER A 85 -3.94 4.52 -20.80
N HIS A 86 -3.29 5.06 -21.82
CA HIS A 86 -3.94 5.99 -22.76
C HIS A 86 -5.06 5.29 -23.52
N ALA A 87 -4.81 4.06 -24.01
CA ALA A 87 -5.79 3.27 -24.72
C ALA A 87 -7.00 2.93 -23.84
N ILE A 88 -6.77 2.43 -22.61
CA ILE A 88 -7.85 2.15 -21.65
C ILE A 88 -8.67 3.40 -21.36
N SER A 89 -8.04 4.54 -21.13
CA SER A 89 -8.75 5.79 -20.83
C SER A 89 -9.70 6.21 -21.94
N ILE A 90 -9.28 6.09 -23.20
CA ILE A 90 -10.15 6.37 -24.36
C ILE A 90 -11.28 5.35 -24.45
N ILE A 91 -10.99 4.04 -24.31
CA ILE A 91 -12.02 3.00 -24.34
C ILE A 91 -13.09 3.25 -23.26
N PHE A 92 -12.66 3.63 -22.06
CA PHE A 92 -13.55 3.89 -20.94
C PHE A 92 -14.43 5.10 -21.19
N GLU A 93 -13.87 6.20 -21.70
CA GLU A 93 -14.65 7.38 -22.14
C GLU A 93 -15.68 7.00 -23.21
N ASP A 94 -15.28 6.24 -24.23
CA ASP A 94 -16.16 5.82 -25.32
C ASP A 94 -17.32 4.95 -24.81
N MET A 95 -17.04 4.06 -23.84
CA MET A 95 -18.07 3.24 -23.18
C MET A 95 -19.07 4.09 -22.39
N ILE A 96 -18.60 5.11 -21.67
CA ILE A 96 -19.47 6.03 -20.94
C ILE A 96 -20.43 6.73 -21.92
N ARG A 97 -19.89 7.25 -23.03
CA ARG A 97 -20.65 8.01 -24.03
C ARG A 97 -21.67 7.16 -24.81
N LYS A 98 -21.35 5.91 -25.15
CA LYS A 98 -22.22 5.05 -25.97
C LYS A 98 -23.43 4.49 -25.20
N ASN A 99 -23.33 4.33 -23.89
CA ASN A 99 -24.35 3.64 -23.08
C ASN A 99 -25.09 4.54 -22.06
N ASN A 100 -24.96 5.88 -22.19
CA ASN A 100 -25.45 6.96 -21.33
C ASN A 100 -26.31 6.60 -20.10
N SER A 101 -27.50 5.99 -20.26
CA SER A 101 -28.39 5.67 -19.13
C SER A 101 -28.09 4.33 -18.46
N HIS A 102 -27.85 3.28 -19.24
CA HIS A 102 -27.70 1.92 -18.74
C HIS A 102 -26.33 1.68 -18.10
N SER A 103 -25.28 2.38 -18.54
CA SER A 103 -23.97 2.31 -17.89
C SER A 103 -23.96 2.96 -16.51
N TYR A 104 -24.66 4.09 -16.34
CA TYR A 104 -24.75 4.73 -15.03
C TYR A 104 -25.44 3.81 -14.01
N GLU A 105 -26.57 3.19 -14.38
CA GLU A 105 -27.31 2.26 -13.49
C GLU A 105 -26.47 1.06 -13.02
N ASN A 106 -25.49 0.62 -13.82
CA ASN A 106 -24.58 -0.47 -13.45
C ASN A 106 -23.42 -0.02 -12.54
N ILE A 107 -23.22 1.29 -12.38
CA ILE A 107 -22.12 1.90 -11.61
C ILE A 107 -22.65 2.61 -10.35
N VAL A 108 -23.94 2.97 -10.30
CA VAL A 108 -24.60 3.46 -9.09
C VAL A 108 -24.42 2.44 -7.95
N GLY A 109 -23.90 2.92 -6.82
CA GLY A 109 -23.58 2.09 -5.65
C GLY A 109 -22.10 1.76 -5.48
N PHE A 110 -21.23 2.09 -6.45
CA PHE A 110 -19.78 1.95 -6.29
C PHE A 110 -19.17 2.95 -5.29
N GLU A 111 -19.83 4.07 -5.01
CA GLU A 111 -19.36 5.08 -4.04
C GLU A 111 -19.09 4.48 -2.65
N GLY A 112 -19.99 3.65 -2.13
CA GLY A 112 -19.79 3.00 -0.82
C GLY A 112 -18.59 2.04 -0.79
N LEU A 113 -18.27 1.41 -1.92
CA LEU A 113 -17.06 0.58 -2.05
C LEU A 113 -15.80 1.45 -2.09
N VAL A 114 -15.88 2.60 -2.77
CA VAL A 114 -14.80 3.58 -2.84
C VAL A 114 -14.47 4.15 -1.46
N GLU A 115 -15.47 4.54 -0.67
CA GLU A 115 -15.27 5.04 0.70
C GLU A 115 -14.61 4.00 1.62
N LEU A 116 -15.06 2.74 1.55
CA LEU A 116 -14.45 1.64 2.29
C LEU A 116 -12.97 1.45 1.94
N HIS A 117 -12.62 1.57 0.67
CA HIS A 117 -11.23 1.45 0.21
C HIS A 117 -10.38 2.64 0.63
N ILE A 118 -10.92 3.86 0.61
CA ILE A 118 -10.24 5.04 1.16
C ILE A 118 -9.95 4.83 2.65
N ASP A 119 -10.92 4.40 3.45
CA ASP A 119 -10.73 4.20 4.90
C ASP A 119 -9.59 3.21 5.17
N ASN A 120 -9.57 2.09 4.45
CA ASN A 120 -8.50 1.10 4.53
C ASN A 120 -7.12 1.65 4.12
N LEU A 121 -7.05 2.46 3.06
CA LEU A 121 -5.80 3.11 2.65
C LEU A 121 -5.31 4.11 3.71
N THR A 122 -6.21 4.90 4.29
CA THR A 122 -5.84 5.92 5.29
C THR A 122 -5.35 5.32 6.61
N LYS A 123 -5.73 4.08 6.95
CA LYS A 123 -5.18 3.34 8.10
C LYS A 123 -3.68 3.07 8.00
N THR A 124 -3.07 3.25 6.83
CA THR A 124 -1.63 3.11 6.64
C THR A 124 -0.83 4.37 7.04
N TYR A 125 -1.51 5.48 7.39
CA TYR A 125 -0.85 6.66 7.93
C TYR A 125 -0.24 6.38 9.30
N LEU A 126 0.99 6.87 9.48
CA LEU A 126 1.70 6.92 10.73
C LEU A 126 1.49 8.25 11.44
N THR A 127 1.27 8.20 12.75
CA THR A 127 1.36 9.39 13.61
C THR A 127 2.80 9.90 13.67
N PHE A 128 3.00 11.14 14.12
CA PHE A 128 4.36 11.71 14.26
C PHE A 128 5.23 10.88 15.21
N GLU A 129 4.64 10.33 16.27
CA GLU A 129 5.33 9.45 17.23
C GLU A 129 5.84 8.19 16.52
N GLN A 130 4.97 7.54 15.75
CA GLN A 130 5.36 6.33 15.03
C GLN A 130 6.37 6.62 13.89
N GLN A 131 6.28 7.80 13.26
CA GLN A 131 7.28 8.24 12.27
C GLN A 131 8.67 8.43 12.90
N ALA A 132 8.73 8.92 14.14
CA ALA A 132 10.00 9.09 14.88
C ALA A 132 10.65 7.74 15.24
N GLU A 133 9.86 6.67 15.27
CA GLU A 133 10.30 5.29 15.56
C GLU A 133 10.66 4.50 14.30
N LEU A 134 10.47 5.07 13.10
CA LEU A 134 10.93 4.46 11.86
C LEU A 134 12.46 4.43 11.77
N PRO A 135 13.03 3.45 11.05
CA PRO A 135 14.42 3.54 10.62
C PRO A 135 14.65 4.88 9.91
N LYS A 136 15.66 5.65 10.36
CA LYS A 136 15.90 7.03 9.92
C LYS A 136 15.90 7.19 8.39
N ASP A 137 16.53 6.24 7.70
CA ASP A 137 16.67 6.29 6.24
C ASP A 137 15.38 5.85 5.50
N ALA A 138 14.44 5.19 6.19
CA ALA A 138 13.13 4.84 5.67
C ALA A 138 12.13 6.01 5.73
N LEU A 139 12.36 7.01 6.60
CA LEU A 139 11.44 8.14 6.80
C LEU A 139 11.22 8.96 5.52
N ILE A 140 12.27 9.17 4.70
CA ILE A 140 12.12 9.90 3.44
C ILE A 140 11.24 9.17 2.44
N PHE A 141 11.28 7.84 2.42
CA PHE A 141 10.42 7.00 1.59
C PHE A 141 8.99 7.05 2.12
N TYR A 142 8.80 7.07 3.45
CA TYR A 142 7.49 7.21 4.06
C TYR A 142 6.86 8.56 3.69
N GLN A 143 7.60 9.66 3.79
CA GLN A 143 7.07 10.99 3.42
C GLN A 143 6.67 11.08 1.95
N ARG A 144 7.43 10.43 1.05
CA ARG A 144 7.06 10.33 -0.38
C ARG A 144 5.79 9.52 -0.57
N TYR A 145 5.69 8.36 0.09
CA TYR A 145 4.51 7.50 0.09
C TYR A 145 3.29 8.26 0.62
N GLU A 146 3.40 8.91 1.77
CA GLU A 146 2.32 9.66 2.41
C GLU A 146 1.81 10.78 1.50
N LYS A 147 2.71 11.53 0.85
CA LYS A 147 2.33 12.56 -0.12
C LYS A 147 1.54 11.97 -1.29
N LYS A 148 1.97 10.83 -1.83
CA LYS A 148 1.27 10.15 -2.94
C LYS A 148 -0.08 9.59 -2.50
N LEU A 149 -0.15 8.99 -1.31
CA LEU A 149 -1.38 8.50 -0.72
C LEU A 149 -2.41 9.62 -0.52
N LYS A 150 -2.00 10.76 0.06
CA LYS A 150 -2.88 11.94 0.22
C LYS A 150 -3.44 12.40 -1.13
N ASN A 151 -2.60 12.44 -2.15
CA ASN A 151 -3.03 12.82 -3.50
C ASN A 151 -4.02 11.81 -4.11
N VAL A 152 -3.73 10.51 -4.00
CA VAL A 152 -4.64 9.45 -4.47
C VAL A 152 -5.98 9.48 -3.74
N VAL A 153 -5.99 9.69 -2.42
CA VAL A 153 -7.24 9.83 -1.66
C VAL A 153 -8.08 10.99 -2.18
N VAL A 154 -7.48 12.16 -2.47
CA VAL A 154 -8.20 13.31 -3.05
C VAL A 154 -8.77 12.95 -4.42
N ILE A 155 -7.96 12.33 -5.29
CA ILE A 155 -8.36 11.96 -6.65
C ILE A 155 -9.49 10.92 -6.63
N ILE A 156 -9.40 9.91 -5.78
CA ILE A 156 -10.44 8.89 -5.63
C ILE A 156 -11.74 9.52 -5.11
N LYS A 157 -11.68 10.46 -4.16
CA LYS A 157 -12.87 11.19 -3.68
C LYS A 157 -13.51 12.02 -4.79
N GLN A 158 -12.69 12.73 -5.57
CA GLN A 158 -13.16 13.49 -6.72
C GLN A 158 -13.81 12.57 -7.77
N PHE A 159 -13.18 11.44 -8.05
CA PHE A 159 -13.72 10.44 -8.97
C PHE A 159 -15.04 9.84 -8.44
N SER A 160 -15.13 9.55 -7.14
CA SER A 160 -16.36 9.10 -6.48
C SER A 160 -17.50 10.09 -6.70
N SER A 161 -17.25 11.39 -6.51
CA SER A 161 -18.24 12.44 -6.77
C SER A 161 -18.76 12.42 -8.21
N TYR A 162 -17.89 12.11 -9.19
CA TYR A 162 -18.31 11.96 -10.57
C TYR A 162 -19.22 10.74 -10.75
N LEU A 163 -18.96 9.64 -10.05
CA LEU A 163 -19.82 8.45 -10.08
C LEU A 163 -21.19 8.67 -9.43
N SER A 164 -21.28 9.58 -8.44
CA SER A 164 -22.53 9.86 -7.71
C SER A 164 -23.48 10.79 -8.44
N ASN A 165 -23.01 11.49 -9.48
CA ASN A 165 -23.81 12.41 -10.28
C ASN A 165 -23.79 12.02 -11.75
N LYS A 166 -24.94 11.57 -12.28
CA LYS A 166 -25.10 11.17 -13.69
C LYS A 166 -24.59 12.21 -14.68
N GLU A 167 -24.88 13.49 -14.47
CA GLU A 167 -24.44 14.54 -15.40
C GLU A 167 -22.92 14.72 -15.40
N GLN A 168 -22.28 14.56 -14.23
CA GLN A 168 -20.82 14.63 -14.13
C GLN A 168 -20.15 13.36 -14.66
N PHE A 169 -20.72 12.18 -14.37
CA PHE A 169 -20.26 10.90 -14.90
C PHE A 169 -20.19 10.91 -16.42
N LEU A 170 -21.23 11.41 -17.09
CA LEU A 170 -21.31 11.50 -18.55
C LEU A 170 -20.35 12.52 -19.16
N LYS A 171 -19.75 13.40 -18.35
CA LYS A 171 -18.75 14.39 -18.76
C LYS A 171 -17.32 13.95 -18.48
N LEU A 172 -17.10 12.77 -17.90
CA LEU A 172 -15.76 12.22 -17.71
C LEU A 172 -15.07 12.04 -19.06
N ASP A 173 -13.90 12.67 -19.21
CA ASP A 173 -13.06 12.54 -20.40
C ASP A 173 -11.87 11.59 -20.16
N ALA A 174 -11.22 11.14 -21.24
CA ALA A 174 -10.05 10.27 -21.14
C ALA A 174 -8.88 10.90 -20.36
N ILE A 175 -8.75 12.23 -20.34
CA ILE A 175 -7.67 12.92 -19.62
C ILE A 175 -7.85 12.73 -18.11
N GLN A 176 -9.05 12.94 -17.60
CA GLN A 176 -9.40 12.74 -16.19
C GLN A 176 -9.21 11.29 -15.78
N ILE A 177 -9.67 10.35 -16.61
CA ILE A 177 -9.52 8.90 -16.35
C ILE A 177 -8.03 8.52 -16.32
N TYR A 178 -7.25 9.00 -17.29
CA TYR A 178 -5.81 8.77 -17.36
C TYR A 178 -5.08 9.32 -16.13
N GLN A 179 -5.41 10.53 -15.69
CA GLN A 179 -4.84 11.13 -14.48
C GLN A 179 -5.12 10.28 -13.25
N VAL A 180 -6.31 9.70 -13.11
CA VAL A 180 -6.64 8.78 -12.00
C VAL A 180 -5.72 7.56 -12.04
N ILE A 181 -5.60 6.91 -13.20
CA ILE A 181 -4.78 5.70 -13.39
C ILE A 181 -3.31 5.99 -13.07
N GLU A 182 -2.74 7.06 -13.62
CA GLU A 182 -1.33 7.40 -13.41
C GLU A 182 -1.03 7.76 -11.95
N ASN A 183 -1.94 8.45 -11.26
CA ASN A 183 -1.73 8.75 -9.85
C ASN A 183 -1.78 7.50 -8.97
N ILE A 184 -2.65 6.54 -9.29
CA ILE A 184 -2.70 5.24 -8.61
C ILE A 184 -1.38 4.49 -8.84
N LYS A 185 -0.86 4.41 -10.07
CA LYS A 185 0.43 3.78 -10.36
C LYS A 185 1.57 4.42 -9.56
N LEU A 186 1.70 5.74 -9.60
CA LEU A 186 2.74 6.46 -8.86
C LEU A 186 2.66 6.23 -7.34
N PHE A 187 1.46 6.01 -6.81
CA PHE A 187 1.26 5.63 -5.41
C PHE A 187 1.72 4.20 -5.15
N LEU A 188 1.34 3.23 -5.98
CA LEU A 188 1.75 1.83 -5.85
C LEU A 188 3.26 1.67 -5.99
N ASP A 189 3.90 2.39 -6.90
CA ASP A 189 5.36 2.42 -7.05
C ASP A 189 6.03 2.98 -5.79
N SER A 190 5.49 4.08 -5.24
CA SER A 190 5.99 4.65 -3.99
C SER A 190 5.81 3.69 -2.79
N ALA A 191 4.76 2.88 -2.77
CA ALA A 191 4.56 1.84 -1.77
C ALA A 191 5.61 0.73 -1.90
N GLY A 192 5.96 0.33 -3.13
CA GLY A 192 7.04 -0.62 -3.41
C GLY A 192 8.42 -0.12 -2.95
N LEU A 193 8.72 1.16 -3.20
CA LEU A 193 9.95 1.80 -2.72
C LEU A 193 10.00 1.84 -1.18
N LEU A 194 8.89 2.21 -0.54
CA LEU A 194 8.80 2.20 0.93
C LEU A 194 8.98 0.80 1.50
N ARG A 195 8.33 -0.22 0.92
CA ARG A 195 8.49 -1.62 1.34
C ARG A 195 9.95 -2.04 1.28
N THR A 196 10.63 -1.73 0.18
CA THR A 196 12.05 -2.05 -0.01
C THR A 196 12.92 -1.36 1.05
N ALA A 197 12.66 -0.08 1.32
CA ALA A 197 13.36 0.66 2.38
C ALA A 197 13.12 0.05 3.77
N MET A 198 11.87 -0.34 4.09
CA MET A 198 11.55 -0.98 5.38
C MET A 198 12.24 -2.34 5.53
N ILE A 199 12.33 -3.15 4.46
CA ILE A 199 13.07 -4.41 4.49
C ILE A 199 14.55 -4.16 4.78
N MET A 200 15.16 -3.25 4.01
CA MET A 200 16.59 -2.96 4.10
C MET A 200 16.98 -2.35 5.45
N PHE A 201 16.30 -1.28 5.85
CA PHE A 201 16.65 -0.52 7.06
C PHE A 201 16.08 -1.13 8.34
N GLY A 202 14.93 -1.80 8.26
CA GLY A 202 14.35 -2.59 9.35
C GLY A 202 15.03 -3.96 9.54
N LYS A 203 15.98 -4.32 8.67
CA LYS A 203 16.72 -5.60 8.69
C LYS A 203 15.79 -6.82 8.69
N ILE A 204 14.73 -6.76 7.92
CA ILE A 204 13.79 -7.87 7.76
C ILE A 204 14.43 -8.89 6.81
N ASN A 205 14.21 -10.17 7.08
CA ASN A 205 14.71 -11.22 6.21
C ASN A 205 14.03 -11.13 4.83
N GLN A 206 14.82 -11.10 3.75
CA GLN A 206 14.28 -10.97 2.39
C GLN A 206 13.35 -12.13 2.01
N ALA A 207 13.67 -13.36 2.42
CA ALA A 207 12.84 -14.53 2.12
C ALA A 207 11.49 -14.45 2.85
N GLU A 208 11.50 -13.99 4.11
CA GLU A 208 10.28 -13.75 4.88
C GLU A 208 9.43 -12.64 4.26
N ALA A 209 10.04 -11.52 3.86
CA ALA A 209 9.32 -10.44 3.19
C ALA A 209 8.72 -10.90 1.85
N ASN A 210 9.46 -11.72 1.09
CA ASN A 210 8.97 -12.28 -0.18
C ASN A 210 7.82 -13.27 0.04
N LEU A 211 7.88 -14.08 1.09
CA LEU A 211 6.78 -14.98 1.46
C LEU A 211 5.51 -14.19 1.79
N MET A 212 5.61 -13.07 2.52
CA MET A 212 4.46 -12.19 2.76
C MET A 212 3.85 -11.67 1.45
N LEU A 213 4.69 -11.24 0.52
CA LEU A 213 4.24 -10.75 -0.79
C LEU A 213 3.52 -11.84 -1.58
N GLU A 214 4.09 -13.04 -1.62
CA GLU A 214 3.51 -14.19 -2.31
C GLU A 214 2.15 -14.58 -1.71
N GLN A 215 2.02 -14.61 -0.39
CA GLN A 215 0.75 -14.87 0.29
C GLN A 215 -0.33 -13.83 -0.05
N GLN A 216 0.06 -12.54 -0.13
CA GLN A 216 -0.87 -11.49 -0.55
C GLN A 216 -1.30 -11.66 -2.01
N LEU A 217 -0.38 -12.00 -2.90
CA LEU A 217 -0.69 -12.24 -4.32
C LEU A 217 -1.66 -13.42 -4.49
N GLN A 218 -1.38 -14.56 -3.83
CA GLN A 218 -2.26 -15.73 -3.85
C GLN A 218 -3.66 -15.42 -3.30
N THR A 219 -3.74 -14.58 -2.26
CA THR A 219 -5.02 -14.14 -1.68
C THR A 219 -5.81 -13.32 -2.69
N ILE A 220 -5.17 -12.33 -3.33
CA ILE A 220 -5.80 -11.50 -4.37
C ILE A 220 -6.32 -12.37 -5.52
N GLU A 221 -5.50 -13.28 -6.04
CA GLU A 221 -5.88 -14.17 -7.14
C GLU A 221 -7.09 -15.05 -6.78
N LYS A 222 -7.09 -15.61 -5.57
CA LYS A 222 -8.19 -16.43 -5.06
C LYS A 222 -9.48 -15.62 -4.91
N ASP A 223 -9.41 -14.43 -4.33
CA ASP A 223 -10.58 -13.58 -4.12
C ASP A 223 -11.22 -13.15 -5.45
N ILE A 224 -10.39 -12.86 -6.46
CA ILE A 224 -10.86 -12.53 -7.81
C ILE A 224 -11.52 -13.75 -8.49
N LEU A 225 -10.93 -14.93 -8.35
CA LEU A 225 -11.51 -16.17 -8.89
C LEU A 225 -12.91 -16.41 -8.30
N ILE A 226 -13.03 -16.34 -6.97
CA ILE A 226 -14.30 -16.53 -6.25
C ILE A 226 -15.33 -15.48 -6.69
N ALA A 227 -14.92 -14.21 -6.80
CA ALA A 227 -15.80 -13.14 -7.27
C ALA A 227 -16.29 -13.40 -8.71
N GLY A 228 -15.41 -13.88 -9.58
CA GLY A 228 -15.74 -14.28 -10.96
C GLY A 228 -16.75 -15.42 -11.01
N GLU A 229 -16.51 -16.50 -10.25
CA GLU A 229 -17.42 -17.65 -10.15
C GLU A 229 -18.80 -17.23 -9.64
N ASN A 230 -18.85 -16.44 -8.57
CA ASN A 230 -20.09 -15.93 -8.01
C ASN A 230 -20.87 -15.07 -9.01
N LYS A 231 -20.19 -14.21 -9.79
CA LYS A 231 -20.83 -13.40 -10.84
C LYS A 231 -21.50 -14.27 -11.90
N VAL A 232 -20.84 -15.35 -12.34
CA VAL A 232 -21.40 -16.30 -13.31
C VAL A 232 -22.61 -17.04 -12.73
N GLN A 233 -22.52 -17.51 -11.49
CA GLN A 233 -23.61 -18.22 -10.82
C GLN A 233 -24.83 -17.32 -10.61
N LEU A 234 -24.63 -16.08 -10.16
CA LEU A 234 -25.70 -15.09 -9.99
C LEU A 234 -26.36 -14.71 -11.32
N SER A 235 -25.58 -14.61 -12.41
CA SER A 235 -26.12 -14.39 -13.75
C SER A 235 -27.04 -15.54 -14.19
N LYS A 236 -26.59 -16.80 -14.00
CA LYS A 236 -27.39 -18.00 -14.30
C LYS A 236 -28.66 -18.05 -13.44
N ALA A 237 -28.56 -17.77 -12.14
CA ALA A 237 -29.70 -17.71 -11.24
C ALA A 237 -30.71 -16.64 -11.66
N ARG A 238 -30.24 -15.45 -12.04
CA ARG A 238 -31.10 -14.37 -12.56
C ARG A 238 -31.83 -14.80 -13.84
N GLN A 239 -31.11 -15.40 -14.79
CA GLN A 239 -31.72 -15.89 -16.04
C GLN A 239 -32.79 -16.96 -15.77
N PHE A 240 -32.51 -17.88 -14.85
CA PHE A 240 -33.48 -18.88 -14.40
C PHE A 240 -34.73 -18.21 -13.81
N LEU A 241 -34.58 -17.28 -12.87
CA LEU A 241 -35.70 -16.60 -12.23
C LEU A 241 -36.53 -15.75 -13.22
N ILE A 242 -35.89 -15.14 -14.23
CA ILE A 242 -36.61 -14.47 -15.33
C ILE A 242 -37.41 -15.47 -16.15
N ARG A 243 -36.82 -16.62 -16.50
CA ARG A 243 -37.48 -17.68 -17.27
C ARG A 243 -38.69 -18.26 -16.54
N GLU A 244 -38.58 -18.45 -15.23
CA GLU A 244 -39.68 -18.95 -14.39
C GLU A 244 -40.72 -17.86 -14.04
N GLY A 245 -40.56 -16.62 -14.53
CA GLY A 245 -41.49 -15.52 -14.29
C GLY A 245 -41.46 -14.97 -12.85
N ALA A 246 -40.50 -15.39 -12.03
CA ALA A 246 -40.37 -14.95 -10.64
C ALA A 246 -39.90 -13.49 -10.54
N ILE A 247 -39.16 -12.99 -11.53
CA ILE A 247 -38.70 -11.60 -11.62
C ILE A 247 -38.83 -11.08 -13.05
N LYS A 248 -39.08 -9.77 -13.21
CA LYS A 248 -39.15 -9.11 -14.53
C LYS A 248 -37.75 -8.89 -15.12
N LYS A 249 -37.69 -8.88 -16.45
CA LYS A 249 -36.48 -8.63 -17.24
C LYS A 249 -36.03 -7.17 -17.15
#